data_AF-A0A7C5PKA5-F1
#
_entry.id   AF-A0A7C5PKA5-F1
#
_cell.length_a   1.000
_cell.length_b   1.000
_cell.length_c   1.000
_cell.angle_alpha   90.00
_cell.angle_beta   90.00
_cell.angle_gamma   90.00
#
_symmetry.space_group_name_H-M   'P 1'
#
loop_
_entity.id
_entity.type
_entity.pdbx_description
1 polymer ?
#
loop_
_entity_poly.entity_id
_entity_poly.type
_entity_poly.pdbx_seq_one_letter_code
_entity_poly.pdbx_strand_id
1 'polypeptide(L)'
;AAFPLAVGHMHDRPVGPHPTGSCQLTVMPEHFGDVIAWLMLNRQGLTIFTHADTGDVMADHTAHTMWMGSMPELDLDVLRGLV
;
A
#
# COMPACT_ATOMS: atom_id res chain seq x y z
N ALA A 1 -13.06 -16.06 1.21
CA ALA A 1 -11.98 -15.12 0.88
C ALA A 1 -10.64 -15.86 1.03
N ALA A 2 -9.62 -15.51 0.25
CA ALA A 2 -8.32 -16.20 0.27
C ALA A 2 -7.51 -15.93 1.56
N PHE A 3 -7.74 -14.78 2.21
CA PHE A 3 -7.01 -14.34 3.41
C PHE A 3 -7.94 -13.59 4.38
N PRO A 4 -7.69 -13.64 5.70
CA PRO A 4 -8.47 -12.93 6.72
C PRO A 4 -7.97 -11.48 6.90
N LEU A 5 -7.97 -10.68 5.82
CA LEU A 5 -7.45 -9.31 5.84
C LEU A 5 -8.54 -8.28 6.15
N ALA A 6 -8.19 -7.23 6.89
CA ALA A 6 -9.04 -6.06 7.00
C ALA A 6 -8.90 -5.19 5.74
N VAL A 7 -10.03 -4.81 5.16
CA VAL A 7 -10.11 -3.92 4.00
C VAL A 7 -10.58 -2.55 4.49
N GLY A 8 -9.78 -1.52 4.20
CA GLY A 8 -10.12 -0.13 4.49
C GLY A 8 -11.22 0.41 3.58
N HIS A 9 -11.53 1.69 3.74
CA HIS A 9 -12.49 2.35 2.87
C HIS A 9 -11.99 2.39 1.42
N MET A 10 -12.93 2.27 0.49
CA MET A 10 -12.67 2.56 -0.92
C MET A 10 -12.67 4.07 -1.13
N HIS A 11 -11.59 4.59 -1.70
CA HIS A 11 -11.46 5.96 -2.14
C HIS A 11 -11.50 6.01 -3.66
N ASP A 12 -12.44 6.76 -4.23
CA ASP A 12 -12.61 6.96 -5.67
C ASP A 12 -11.75 8.11 -6.23
N ARG A 13 -10.96 8.75 -5.36
CA ARG A 13 -10.11 9.91 -5.63
C ARG A 13 -8.81 9.84 -4.82
N PRO A 14 -7.79 10.66 -5.15
CA PRO A 14 -6.58 10.79 -4.36
C PRO A 14 -6.88 11.17 -2.90
N VAL A 15 -6.18 10.55 -1.96
CA VAL A 15 -6.27 10.80 -0.52
C VAL A 15 -4.89 10.63 0.12
N GLY A 16 -4.48 11.59 0.95
CA GLY A 16 -3.16 11.56 1.60
C GLY A 16 -2.05 11.52 0.54
N PRO A 17 -1.02 10.67 0.71
CA PRO A 17 0.10 10.60 -0.23
C PRO A 17 -0.26 9.89 -1.55
N HIS A 18 -1.46 9.29 -1.65
CA HIS A 18 -1.80 8.41 -2.76
C HIS A 18 -2.38 9.19 -3.95
N PRO A 19 -1.75 9.12 -5.14
CA PRO A 19 -2.07 9.97 -6.29
C PRO A 19 -3.30 9.51 -7.09
N THR A 20 -3.90 8.38 -6.73
CA THR A 20 -5.10 7.80 -7.38
C THR A 20 -6.09 7.31 -6.33
N GLY A 21 -7.32 7.01 -6.76
CA GLY A 21 -8.24 6.24 -5.93
C GLY A 21 -7.62 4.88 -5.52
N SER A 22 -7.90 4.44 -4.30
CA SER A 22 -7.29 3.25 -3.70
C SER A 22 -8.16 2.67 -2.59
N CYS A 23 -7.81 1.47 -2.13
CA CYS A 23 -8.26 0.92 -0.86
C CYS A 23 -7.06 0.29 -0.14
N GLN A 24 -7.03 0.41 1.19
CA GLN A 24 -5.97 -0.17 2.00
C GLN A 24 -6.28 -1.62 2.38
N LEU A 25 -5.27 -2.48 2.38
CA LEU A 25 -5.34 -3.81 2.97
C LEU A 25 -4.38 -3.86 4.16
N THR A 26 -4.89 -4.18 5.35
CA THR A 26 -4.01 -4.43 6.50
C THR A 26 -3.54 -5.88 6.47
N VAL A 27 -2.23 -6.07 6.30
CA VAL A 27 -1.59 -7.38 6.18
C VAL A 27 -0.63 -7.56 7.33
N MET A 28 -0.93 -8.51 8.21
CA MET A 28 -0.03 -8.87 9.30
C MET A 28 1.21 -9.61 8.76
N PRO A 29 2.40 -9.48 9.38
CA PRO A 29 3.64 -10.05 8.87
C PRO A 29 3.57 -11.55 8.55
N GLU A 30 2.85 -12.33 9.36
CA GLU A 30 2.68 -13.77 9.18
C GLU A 30 1.91 -14.16 7.91
N HIS A 31 1.13 -13.22 7.34
CA HIS A 31 0.38 -13.42 6.09
C HIS A 31 1.08 -12.79 4.88
N PHE A 32 2.15 -12.01 5.09
CA PHE A 32 2.74 -11.17 4.04
C PHE A 32 3.16 -11.98 2.81
N GLY A 33 3.91 -13.07 3.00
CA GLY A 33 4.40 -13.91 1.91
C GLY A 33 3.28 -14.45 1.01
N ASP A 34 2.23 -15.00 1.62
CA ASP A 34 1.12 -15.60 0.89
C ASP A 34 0.28 -14.54 0.15
N VAL A 35 0.03 -13.38 0.79
CA VAL A 35 -0.72 -12.28 0.18
C VAL A 35 0.02 -11.69 -1.02
N ILE A 36 1.34 -11.45 -0.88
CA ILE A 36 2.17 -10.94 -1.96
C ILE A 36 2.21 -11.93 -3.13
N ALA A 37 2.41 -13.22 -2.87
CA ALA A 37 2.39 -14.25 -3.91
C ALA A 37 1.04 -14.29 -4.64
N TRP A 38 -0.07 -14.15 -3.93
CA TRP A 38 -1.40 -14.12 -4.54
C TRP A 38 -1.61 -12.87 -5.39
N LEU A 39 -1.22 -11.68 -4.90
CA LEU A 39 -1.35 -10.42 -5.64
C LEU A 39 -0.53 -10.42 -6.93
N MET A 40 0.67 -11.00 -6.92
CA MET A 40 1.49 -11.15 -8.12
C MET A 40 0.75 -11.87 -9.25
N LEU A 41 -0.08 -12.87 -8.92
CA LEU A 41 -0.83 -13.66 -9.89
C LEU A 41 -2.22 -13.09 -10.20
N ASN A 42 -2.84 -12.36 -9.25
CA ASN A 42 -4.27 -12.05 -9.30
C ASN A 42 -4.61 -10.55 -9.31
N ARG A 43 -3.64 -9.63 -9.33
CA ARG A 43 -3.92 -8.17 -9.32
C ARG A 43 -4.66 -7.62 -10.55
N GLN A 44 -4.87 -8.42 -11.61
CA GLN A 44 -5.63 -8.03 -12.81
C GLN A 44 -5.25 -6.65 -13.38
N GLY A 45 -3.95 -6.36 -13.44
CA GLY A 45 -3.43 -5.08 -13.96
C GLY A 45 -3.41 -3.92 -12.96
N LEU A 46 -4.02 -4.05 -11.77
CA LEU A 46 -3.99 -3.03 -10.72
C LEU A 46 -2.58 -2.77 -10.20
N THR A 47 -2.30 -1.51 -9.88
CA THR A 47 -1.07 -1.12 -9.21
C THR A 47 -1.18 -1.37 -7.72
N ILE A 48 -0.18 -2.04 -7.15
CA ILE A 48 -0.09 -2.33 -5.72
C ILE A 48 1.07 -1.53 -5.15
N PHE A 49 0.76 -0.65 -4.21
CA PHE A 49 1.73 0.00 -3.33
C PHE A 49 1.73 -0.75 -2.00
N THR A 50 2.90 -1.16 -1.54
CA THR A 50 3.09 -1.85 -0.26
C THR A 50 4.22 -1.17 0.49
N HIS A 51 4.05 -0.95 1.79
CA HIS A 51 5.11 -0.44 2.64
C HIS A 51 5.13 -1.16 3.99
N ALA A 52 6.28 -1.12 4.67
CA ALA A 52 6.36 -1.49 6.07
C ALA A 52 5.65 -0.45 6.96
N ASP A 53 5.32 -0.84 8.20
CA ASP A 53 4.78 0.06 9.22
C ASP A 53 5.74 0.04 10.42
N THR A 54 6.75 0.89 10.37
CA THR A 54 7.86 0.95 11.34
C THR A 54 7.72 2.10 12.33
N GLY A 55 6.78 3.01 12.08
CA GLY A 55 6.61 4.25 12.83
C GLY A 55 7.53 5.38 12.37
N ASP A 56 8.21 5.24 11.22
CA ASP A 56 8.78 6.36 10.48
C ASP A 56 7.99 6.52 9.19
N VAL A 57 6.94 7.34 9.24
CA VAL A 57 5.97 7.47 8.14
C VAL A 57 6.64 7.86 6.83
N MET A 58 7.69 8.70 6.87
CA MET A 58 8.40 9.13 5.67
C MET A 58 9.23 7.99 5.08
N ALA A 59 10.01 7.29 5.90
CA ALA A 59 10.79 6.14 5.43
C ALA A 59 9.89 5.01 4.94
N ASP A 60 8.77 4.78 5.62
CA ASP A 60 7.79 3.77 5.23
C ASP A 60 7.21 4.07 3.84
N HIS A 61 6.94 5.33 3.51
CA HIS A 61 6.39 5.69 2.19
C HIS A 61 7.44 5.92 1.09
N THR A 62 8.74 5.82 1.40
CA THR A 62 9.81 6.09 0.43
C THR A 62 10.80 4.94 0.30
N ALA A 63 11.45 4.55 1.40
CA ALA A 63 12.53 3.58 1.44
C ALA A 63 12.06 2.15 1.74
N HIS A 64 11.03 1.98 2.57
CA HIS A 64 10.53 0.66 2.97
C HIS A 64 9.36 0.19 2.11
N THR A 65 9.45 0.43 0.80
CA THR A 65 8.35 0.23 -0.14
C THR A 65 8.60 -0.92 -1.12
N MET A 66 7.50 -1.47 -1.63
CA MET A 66 7.46 -2.40 -2.75
C MET A 66 6.30 -2.00 -3.67
N TRP A 67 6.54 -2.13 -4.98
CA TRP A 67 5.56 -1.83 -6.01
C TRP A 67 5.31 -3.02 -6.93
N MET A 68 4.06 -3.20 -7.36
CA MET A 68 3.69 -4.08 -8.47
C MET A 68 2.86 -3.31 -9.50
N GLY A 69 3.22 -3.41 -10.78
CA GLY A 69 2.57 -2.64 -11.83
C GLY A 69 3.28 -1.31 -12.08
N SER A 70 2.57 -0.19 -12.00
CA SER A 70 3.17 1.14 -12.12
C SER A 70 3.71 1.63 -10.77
N MET A 71 4.60 2.62 -10.80
CA MET A 71 5.12 3.31 -9.61
C MET A 71 4.88 4.81 -9.76
N PRO A 72 3.63 5.29 -9.61
CA PRO A 72 3.32 6.71 -9.66
C PRO A 72 3.99 7.43 -8.49
N GLU A 73 4.34 8.70 -8.70
CA GLU A 73 4.90 9.55 -7.66
C GLU A 73 3.85 9.83 -6.58
N LEU A 74 4.24 9.65 -5.31
CA LEU A 74 3.40 9.96 -4.15
C LEU A 74 3.51 11.45 -3.81
N ASP A 75 2.43 12.02 -3.27
CA ASP A 75 2.47 13.37 -2.68
C ASP A 75 3.06 13.27 -1.27
N LEU A 76 4.38 13.30 -1.15
CA LEU A 76 5.10 13.12 0.12
C LEU A 76 5.01 14.35 1.03
N ASP A 77 4.62 15.51 0.51
CA ASP A 77 4.56 16.75 1.29
C ASP A 77 3.51 16.66 2.40
N VAL A 78 2.43 15.90 2.17
CA VAL A 78 1.37 15.63 3.15
C VAL A 78 1.84 14.79 4.34
N LEU A 79 2.99 14.12 4.24
CA LEU A 79 3.57 13.30 5.31
C LEU A 79 4.54 14.07 6.19
N ARG A 80 4.91 15.30 5.79
CA ARG A 80 5.88 16.10 6.55
C ARG A 80 5.34 16.43 7.95
N GLY A 81 6.16 16.19 8.96
CA GLY A 81 5.82 16.47 10.36
C GLY A 81 4.93 15.42 11.01
N LEU A 82 4.55 14.36 10.28
CA LEU A 82 4.08 13.12 10.88
C LEU A 82 5.30 12.34 11.37
N VAL A 83 5.22 11.87 12.61
CA VAL A 83 6.21 10.95 13.19
C VAL A 83 5.68 9.56 12.95
#